data_AF-A0A6A8CX74-F1
#
_entry.id   AF-A0A6A8CX74-F1
#
_cell.length_a   1.000
_cell.length_b   1.000
_cell.length_c   1.000
_cell.angle_alpha   90.00
_cell.angle_beta   90.00
_cell.angle_gamma   90.00
#
_symmetry.space_group_name_H-M   'P 1'
#
loop_
_entity.id
_entity.type
_entity.pdbx_description
1 polymer ?
#
loop_
_entity_poly.entity_id
_entity_poly.type
_entity_poly.pdbx_seq_one_letter_code
_entity_poly.pdbx_strand_id
1 'polypeptide(L)'
;MQASLDEQDYQVITNEVLKRIKECYNLVPKQTSQVDDWTGIQQFTDQLPIKKDKEWVRMFLLTLPVFKNWVINLNAGQGHRTKVNVTKALPWIMSHQADIDWNQSLPR
;
A
#
# COMPACT_ATOMS: atom_id res chain seq x y z
N MET A 1 -14.06 -54.68 5.07
CA MET A 1 -14.64 -53.49 5.75
C MET A 1 -13.88 -52.28 5.26
N GLN A 2 -14.54 -51.33 4.60
CA GLN A 2 -13.93 -50.04 4.25
C GLN A 2 -14.09 -49.11 5.45
N ALA A 3 -12.99 -48.64 6.01
CA ALA A 3 -13.03 -47.57 6.99
C ALA A 3 -13.41 -46.27 6.26
N SER A 4 -14.56 -45.71 6.58
CA SER A 4 -14.96 -44.37 6.15
C SER A 4 -14.34 -43.37 7.11
N LEU A 5 -13.47 -42.49 6.60
CA LEU A 5 -12.99 -41.35 7.37
C LEU A 5 -14.13 -40.35 7.52
N ASP A 6 -14.34 -39.87 8.74
CA ASP A 6 -15.28 -38.79 9.01
C ASP A 6 -14.59 -37.42 8.96
N GLU A 7 -15.38 -36.34 9.07
CA GLU A 7 -14.88 -34.96 9.00
C GLU A 7 -13.80 -34.67 10.06
N GLN A 8 -13.91 -35.28 11.24
CA GLN A 8 -12.95 -35.10 12.32
C GLN A 8 -11.63 -35.79 12.00
N ASP A 9 -11.68 -36.99 11.41
CA ASP A 9 -10.49 -37.68 10.91
C ASP A 9 -9.75 -36.85 9.86
N TYR A 10 -10.47 -36.23 8.92
CA TYR A 10 -9.85 -35.35 7.91
C TYR A 10 -9.17 -34.13 8.52
N GLN A 11 -9.77 -33.52 9.55
CA GLN A 11 -9.16 -32.39 10.26
C GLN A 11 -7.89 -32.80 11.00
N VAL A 12 -7.90 -33.95 11.67
CA VAL A 12 -6.73 -34.48 12.37
C VAL A 12 -5.59 -34.75 11.38
N ILE A 13 -5.89 -35.41 10.25
CA ILE A 13 -4.90 -35.66 9.20
C ILE A 13 -4.36 -34.35 8.64
N THR A 14 -5.22 -33.38 8.36
CA THR A 14 -4.81 -32.07 7.80
C THR A 14 -3.87 -31.33 8.75
N ASN A 15 -4.18 -31.31 10.05
CA ASN A 15 -3.35 -30.66 11.06
C ASN A 15 -1.98 -31.33 11.20
N GLU A 16 -1.94 -32.66 11.19
CA GLU A 16 -0.70 -33.43 11.30
C GLU A 16 0.17 -33.26 10.04
N VAL A 17 -0.44 -33.25 8.85
CA VAL A 17 0.26 -32.96 7.59
C VAL A 17 0.84 -31.54 7.62
N LEU A 18 0.05 -30.54 8.00
CA LEU A 18 0.52 -29.15 8.10
C LEU A 18 1.66 -28.99 9.10
N LYS A 19 1.59 -29.68 10.24
CA LYS A 19 2.66 -29.69 11.25
C LYS A 19 3.96 -30.25 10.68
N ARG A 20 3.91 -31.41 10.02
CA ARG A 20 5.11 -32.02 9.40
C ARG A 20 5.71 -31.16 8.30
N ILE A 21 4.88 -30.48 7.50
CA ILE A 21 5.38 -29.55 6.48
C ILE A 21 6.10 -28.38 7.16
N LYS A 22 5.57 -27.82 8.25
CA LYS A 22 6.23 -26.74 9.02
C LYS A 22 7.55 -27.18 9.67
N GLU A 23 7.68 -28.46 10.04
CA GLU A 23 8.91 -29.01 10.64
C GLU A 23 9.98 -29.32 9.58
N CYS A 24 9.59 -29.82 8.41
CA CYS A 24 10.52 -30.19 7.34
C CYS A 24 10.93 -29.02 6.44
N TYR A 25 10.08 -28.00 6.33
CA TYR A 25 10.34 -26.83 5.51
C TYR A 25 10.45 -25.60 6.39
N ASN A 26 11.47 -24.77 6.17
CA ASN A 26 11.57 -23.46 6.79
C ASN A 26 10.54 -22.53 6.12
N LEU A 27 9.26 -22.76 6.43
CA LEU A 27 8.12 -22.03 5.88
C LEU A 27 8.15 -20.63 6.47
N VAL A 28 8.82 -19.71 5.77
CA VAL A 28 8.72 -18.29 6.05
C VAL A 28 7.26 -17.91 5.80
N PRO A 29 6.60 -17.17 6.71
CA PRO A 29 5.32 -16.56 6.39
C PRO A 29 5.47 -15.86 5.05
N LYS A 30 4.53 -16.09 4.12
CA LYS A 30 4.46 -15.28 2.90
C LYS A 30 4.50 -13.84 3.41
N GLN A 31 5.60 -13.13 3.16
CA GLN A 31 5.59 -11.69 3.30
C GLN A 31 4.37 -11.28 2.51
N THR A 32 3.37 -10.77 3.20
CA THR A 32 2.25 -10.11 2.58
C THR A 32 2.94 -8.91 1.97
N SER A 33 3.44 -9.05 0.74
CA SER A 33 3.89 -7.94 -0.07
C SER A 33 2.69 -7.02 0.00
N GLN A 34 2.78 -5.96 0.80
CA GLN A 34 1.69 -5.02 0.95
C GLN A 34 1.35 -4.65 -0.48
N VAL A 35 0.17 -5.05 -0.94
CA VAL A 35 -0.22 -4.86 -2.32
C VAL A 35 -0.22 -3.36 -2.48
N ASP A 36 0.72 -2.85 -3.27
CA ASP A 36 0.87 -1.42 -3.47
C ASP A 36 -0.47 -0.89 -3.98
N ASP A 37 -1.15 -0.09 -3.16
CA ASP A 37 -2.44 0.48 -3.53
C ASP A 37 -2.21 1.81 -4.23
N TRP A 38 -2.69 1.91 -5.47
CA TRP A 38 -2.47 3.05 -6.35
C TRP A 38 -3.77 3.79 -6.60
N THR A 39 -3.92 4.96 -5.99
CA THR A 39 -5.12 5.79 -6.14
C THR A 39 -4.87 7.01 -7.01
N GLY A 40 -5.92 7.60 -7.55
CA GLY A 40 -5.82 8.88 -8.26
C GLY A 40 -5.45 10.03 -7.32
N ILE A 41 -4.84 11.10 -7.85
CA ILE A 41 -4.46 12.28 -7.04
C ILE A 41 -5.62 12.89 -6.26
N GLN A 42 -6.83 12.88 -6.82
CA GLN A 42 -8.01 13.43 -6.15
C GLN A 42 -8.48 12.56 -4.97
N GLN A 43 -8.42 11.23 -5.11
CA GLN A 43 -8.70 10.33 -3.98
C GLN A 43 -7.59 10.40 -2.92
N PHE A 44 -6.36 10.68 -3.35
CA PHE A 44 -5.23 10.85 -2.46
C PHE A 44 -5.34 12.13 -1.63
N THR A 45 -5.79 13.26 -2.23
CA THR A 45 -5.99 14.52 -1.50
C THR A 45 -6.98 14.40 -0.35
N ASP A 46 -7.99 13.54 -0.48
CA ASP A 46 -8.99 13.32 0.57
C ASP A 46 -8.46 12.49 1.75
N GLN A 47 -7.34 11.79 1.58
CA GLN A 47 -6.70 10.96 2.60
C GLN A 47 -5.57 11.68 3.34
N LEU A 48 -5.22 12.90 2.92
CA LEU A 48 -4.17 13.69 3.56
C LEU A 48 -4.61 14.16 4.96
N PRO A 49 -3.67 14.27 5.91
CA PRO A 49 -3.99 14.78 7.26
C PRO A 49 -4.47 16.24 7.21
N ILE A 50 -3.99 17.00 6.22
CA ILE A 50 -4.38 18.39 5.97
C ILE A 50 -4.93 18.46 4.55
N LYS A 51 -6.19 18.91 4.42
CA LYS A 51 -6.87 18.98 3.14
C LYS A 51 -6.21 20.04 2.24
N LYS A 52 -5.79 19.61 1.05
CA LYS A 52 -5.16 20.44 0.03
C LYS A 52 -5.78 20.17 -1.32
N ASP A 53 -5.74 21.15 -2.20
CA ASP A 53 -6.17 20.96 -3.58
C ASP A 53 -5.16 20.10 -4.36
N LYS A 54 -5.64 19.52 -5.45
CA LYS A 54 -4.85 18.64 -6.31
C LYS A 54 -3.60 19.31 -6.89
N GLU A 55 -3.66 20.61 -7.18
CA GLU A 55 -2.55 21.31 -7.83
C GLU A 55 -1.45 21.62 -6.81
N TRP A 56 -1.84 22.00 -5.60
CA TRP A 56 -0.93 22.13 -4.46
C TRP A 56 -0.19 20.81 -4.18
N VAL A 57 -0.94 19.70 -4.09
CA VAL A 57 -0.35 18.38 -3.88
C VAL A 57 0.60 18.01 -5.02
N ARG A 58 0.22 18.29 -6.26
CA ARG A 58 1.06 18.04 -7.44
C ARG A 58 2.36 18.84 -7.42
N MET A 59 2.31 20.12 -7.04
CA MET A 59 3.45 21.04 -7.10
C MET A 59 4.41 20.94 -5.92
N PHE A 60 3.90 20.71 -4.71
CA PHE A 60 4.71 20.82 -3.49
C PHE A 60 4.94 19.48 -2.79
N LEU A 61 3.94 18.58 -2.79
CA LEU A 61 4.05 17.31 -2.08
C LEU A 61 4.67 16.22 -2.95
N LEU A 62 4.10 16.01 -4.15
CA LEU A 62 4.54 14.92 -5.05
C LEU A 62 5.86 15.21 -5.77
N THR A 63 6.36 16.45 -5.70
CA THR A 63 7.69 16.84 -6.20
C THR A 63 8.81 16.52 -5.23
N LEU A 64 8.50 16.18 -3.96
CA LEU A 64 9.50 15.79 -2.98
C LEU A 64 10.24 14.52 -3.46
N PRO A 65 11.57 14.42 -3.28
CA PRO A 65 12.37 13.32 -3.83
C PRO A 65 11.89 11.92 -3.44
N VAL A 66 11.33 11.77 -2.24
CA VAL A 66 10.80 10.50 -1.73
C VAL A 66 9.64 9.95 -2.58
N PHE A 67 8.87 10.82 -3.25
CA PHE A 67 7.72 10.43 -4.06
C PHE A 67 8.07 9.97 -5.47
N LYS A 68 9.34 10.09 -5.91
CA LYS A 68 9.77 9.78 -7.28
C LYS A 68 9.36 8.37 -7.75
N ASN A 69 9.38 7.40 -6.85
CA ASN A 69 9.01 6.00 -7.14
C ASN A 69 7.59 5.65 -6.65
N TRP A 70 6.89 6.60 -6.02
CA TRP A 70 5.55 6.41 -5.45
C TRP A 70 4.49 7.15 -6.25
N VAL A 71 4.86 7.78 -7.35
CA VAL A 71 3.96 8.52 -8.22
C VAL A 71 4.16 8.11 -9.67
N ILE A 72 3.06 7.88 -10.36
CA ILE A 72 3.02 7.59 -11.79
C ILE A 72 2.37 8.77 -12.49
N ASN A 73 2.91 9.16 -13.65
CA ASN A 73 2.34 10.20 -14.51
C ASN A 73 2.19 11.56 -13.81
N LEU A 74 3.14 11.96 -12.96
CA LEU A 74 3.10 13.26 -12.27
C LEU A 74 3.10 14.45 -13.23
N ASN A 75 3.78 14.36 -14.37
CA ASN A 75 3.90 15.43 -15.36
C ASN A 75 3.45 14.97 -16.77
N ALA A 76 2.72 13.85 -16.84
CA ALA A 76 2.18 13.41 -18.10
C ALA A 76 1.07 14.39 -18.53
N GLY A 77 1.05 14.74 -19.82
CA GLY A 77 0.10 15.69 -20.40
C GLY A 77 -1.35 15.20 -20.39
N GLN A 78 -2.19 15.81 -21.23
CA GLN A 78 -3.60 15.43 -21.33
C GLN A 78 -3.77 13.94 -21.67
N GLY A 79 -4.63 13.25 -20.91
CA GLY A 79 -4.96 11.82 -21.10
C GLY A 79 -4.39 10.85 -20.06
N HIS A 80 -3.36 11.25 -19.30
CA HIS A 80 -2.74 10.39 -18.31
C HIS A 80 -3.08 10.81 -16.87
N ARG A 81 -3.82 9.95 -16.15
CA ARG A 81 -4.16 10.21 -14.74
C ARG A 81 -2.94 9.97 -13.86
N THR A 82 -2.61 10.95 -13.02
CA THR A 82 -1.60 10.80 -11.96
C THR A 82 -2.11 9.82 -10.91
N LYS A 83 -1.28 8.83 -10.59
CA LYS A 83 -1.55 7.85 -9.53
C LYS A 83 -0.48 7.93 -8.45
N VAL A 84 -0.89 7.73 -7.21
CA VAL A 84 -0.01 7.78 -6.03
C VAL A 84 -0.12 6.45 -5.30
N ASN A 85 1.02 5.89 -4.89
CA ASN A 85 1.09 4.71 -4.03
C ASN A 85 0.76 5.12 -2.61
N VAL A 86 -0.48 4.87 -2.20
CA VAL A 86 -1.01 5.28 -0.89
C VAL A 86 -0.32 4.55 0.24
N THR A 87 -0.08 3.25 0.05
CA THR A 87 0.52 2.35 1.03
C THR A 87 1.89 2.83 1.50
N LYS A 88 2.66 3.50 0.63
CA LYS A 88 3.96 4.09 0.98
C LYS A 88 3.87 5.58 1.31
N ALA A 89 3.09 6.32 0.53
CA ALA A 89 2.98 7.77 0.68
C ALA A 89 2.38 8.20 2.02
N LEU A 90 1.23 7.63 2.42
CA LEU A 90 0.54 8.09 3.63
C LEU A 90 1.35 7.84 4.91
N PRO A 91 1.92 6.65 5.17
CA PRO A 91 2.74 6.43 6.36
C PRO A 91 3.94 7.39 6.44
N TRP A 92 4.56 7.68 5.29
CA TRP A 92 5.66 8.65 5.23
C TRP A 92 5.18 10.07 5.57
N ILE A 93 4.07 10.53 4.98
CA ILE A 93 3.49 11.84 5.28
C ILE A 93 3.13 11.96 6.75
N MET A 94 2.48 10.93 7.32
CA MET A 94 2.06 10.92 8.73
C MET A 94 3.26 10.99 9.68
N SER A 95 4.41 10.41 9.30
CA SER A 95 5.64 10.46 10.11
C SER A 95 6.46 11.74 9.91
N HIS A 96 6.25 12.47 8.82
CA HIS A 96 7.03 13.66 8.44
C HIS A 96 6.14 14.91 8.27
N GLN A 97 4.99 14.95 8.96
CA GLN A 97 4.04 16.08 8.81
C GLN A 97 4.67 17.42 9.13
N ALA A 98 5.58 17.47 10.11
CA ALA A 98 6.28 18.68 10.52
C ALA A 98 7.31 19.17 9.49
N ASP A 99 7.81 18.28 8.63
CA ASP A 99 8.82 18.61 7.61
C ASP A 99 8.18 19.18 6.33
N ILE A 100 6.87 19.03 6.19
CA ILE A 100 6.10 19.53 5.05
C ILE A 100 5.61 20.94 5.37
N ASP A 101 5.96 21.92 4.53
CA ASP A 101 5.39 23.27 4.64
C ASP A 101 3.97 23.31 4.07
N TRP A 102 3.00 22.96 4.91
CA TRP A 102 1.58 22.99 4.55
C TRP A 102 1.04 24.40 4.29
N ASN A 103 1.75 25.47 4.66
CA ASN A 103 1.27 26.84 4.48
C ASN A 103 1.73 27.48 3.18
N GLN A 104 2.51 26.75 2.37
CA GLN A 104 2.95 27.21 1.07
C GLN A 104 1.74 27.55 0.18
N SER A 105 1.77 28.72 -0.44
CA SER A 105 0.71 29.17 -1.35
C SER A 105 1.05 28.80 -2.79
N LEU A 106 0.04 28.45 -3.59
CA LEU A 106 0.23 28.30 -5.03
C LEU A 106 0.71 29.63 -5.63
N PRO A 107 1.70 29.61 -6.54
CA PRO A 107 2.08 30.81 -7.28
C PRO A 107 0.86 31.30 -8.08
N ARG A 108 0.61 32.60 -8.01
CA ARG A 108 -0.46 33.28 -8.74
C ARG A 108 -0.13 33.43 -10.22
#